data_AF-A0A7Y5JY12-F1
#
_entry.id   AF-A0A7Y5JY12-F1
#
_cell.length_a   1.000
_cell.length_b   1.000
_cell.length_c   1.000
_cell.angle_alpha   90.00
_cell.angle_beta   90.00
_cell.angle_gamma   90.00
#
_symmetry.space_group_name_H-M   'P 1'
#
loop_
_entity.id
_entity.type
_entity.pdbx_description
1 polymer ?
#
loop_
_entity_poly.entity_id
_entity_poly.type
_entity_poly.pdbx_seq_one_letter_code
_entity_poly.pdbx_strand_id
1 'polypeptide(L)'
;MPDGAARDAERLARIKRRFAEFAAEYAALPLYSGICRHLADDGDLASLLLAARPGQARPVLWLAALHDLVLRRPDAAAAQWYPSVVGPDRTPTGDPWGDVRRTVVEHRDELLQQIATHGTQTNEVNRAVYVAVGLAAASRDVPARPLALVELGASAGLLLAVDRYAVRLCSRDGEVVLGDPG
;
A
#
# COMPACT_ATOMS: atom_id res chain seq x y z
N MET A 1 -13.79 0.17 -34.91
CA MET A 1 -14.20 -0.15 -33.53
C MET A 1 -13.97 -1.60 -33.03
N PRO A 2 -13.44 -2.60 -33.79
CA PRO A 2 -13.11 -3.91 -33.22
C PRO A 2 -11.81 -3.97 -32.40
N ASP A 3 -10.92 -2.98 -32.58
CA ASP A 3 -9.57 -2.96 -31.98
C ASP A 3 -9.56 -2.55 -30.48
N GLY A 4 -10.53 -1.73 -30.04
CA GLY A 4 -10.59 -1.26 -28.65
C GLY A 4 -10.99 -2.34 -27.65
N ALA A 5 -12.06 -3.09 -27.95
CA ALA A 5 -12.55 -4.16 -27.09
C ALA A 5 -11.55 -5.31 -26.94
N ALA A 6 -10.85 -5.66 -28.03
CA ALA A 6 -9.79 -6.68 -27.99
C ALA A 6 -8.61 -6.25 -27.10
N ARG A 7 -8.19 -4.98 -27.21
CA ARG A 7 -7.12 -4.43 -26.34
C ARG A 7 -7.52 -4.40 -24.87
N ASP A 8 -8.76 -4.03 -24.55
CA ASP A 8 -9.23 -4.02 -23.16
C ASP A 8 -9.37 -5.43 -22.58
N ALA A 9 -9.79 -6.42 -23.37
CA ALA A 9 -9.79 -7.82 -22.96
C ALA A 9 -8.36 -8.32 -22.63
N GLU A 10 -7.37 -7.98 -23.45
CA GLU A 10 -5.96 -8.33 -23.20
C GLU A 10 -5.41 -7.63 -21.94
N ARG A 11 -5.72 -6.33 -21.78
CA ARG A 11 -5.35 -5.55 -20.58
C ARG A 11 -5.98 -6.15 -19.32
N LEU A 12 -7.24 -6.54 -19.37
CA LEU A 12 -7.95 -7.17 -18.26
C LEU A 12 -7.35 -8.53 -17.91
N ALA A 13 -7.04 -9.37 -18.91
CA ALA A 13 -6.36 -10.65 -18.68
C ALA A 13 -5.01 -10.46 -17.97
N ARG A 14 -4.24 -9.44 -18.35
CA ARG A 14 -2.99 -9.07 -17.68
C ARG A 14 -3.21 -8.56 -16.26
N ILE A 15 -4.27 -7.78 -16.01
CA ILE A 15 -4.64 -7.33 -14.67
C ILE A 15 -4.99 -8.51 -13.77
N LYS A 16 -5.85 -9.43 -14.23
CA LYS A 16 -6.24 -10.64 -13.49
C LYS A 16 -5.01 -11.49 -13.15
N ARG A 17 -4.08 -11.66 -14.10
CA ARG A 17 -2.82 -12.36 -13.83
C ARG A 17 -1.98 -11.68 -12.74
N ARG A 18 -1.87 -10.35 -12.75
CA ARG A 18 -1.16 -9.61 -11.69
C ARG A 18 -1.80 -9.77 -10.32
N PHE A 19 -3.12 -9.87 -10.24
CA PHE A 19 -3.80 -10.20 -8.99
C PHE A 19 -3.45 -11.60 -8.49
N ALA A 20 -3.44 -12.60 -9.37
CA ALA A 20 -3.01 -13.96 -9.02
C ALA A 20 -1.54 -14.00 -8.54
N GLU A 21 -0.64 -13.33 -9.26
CA GLU A 21 0.78 -13.20 -8.89
C GLU A 21 0.93 -12.55 -7.51
N PHE A 22 0.24 -11.43 -7.26
CA PHE A 22 0.27 -10.75 -5.96
C PHE A 22 -0.26 -11.65 -4.84
N ALA A 23 -1.36 -12.37 -5.07
CA ALA A 23 -1.93 -13.28 -4.08
C ALA A 23 -0.97 -14.40 -3.68
N ALA A 24 -0.12 -14.87 -4.61
CA ALA A 24 0.90 -15.87 -4.35
C ALA A 24 2.12 -15.28 -3.65
N GLU A 25 2.65 -14.16 -4.14
CA GLU A 25 3.85 -13.50 -3.60
C GLU A 25 3.64 -12.97 -2.17
N TYR A 26 2.46 -12.43 -1.88
CA TYR A 26 2.12 -11.81 -0.60
C TYR A 26 1.15 -12.67 0.24
N ALA A 27 1.26 -14.00 0.16
CA ALA A 27 0.39 -14.93 0.89
C ALA A 27 0.41 -14.71 2.43
N ALA A 28 1.51 -14.16 2.97
CA ALA A 28 1.64 -13.76 4.37
C ALA A 28 0.80 -12.53 4.77
N LEU A 29 0.12 -11.87 3.82
CA LEU A 29 -0.83 -10.78 4.06
C LEU A 29 -2.26 -11.32 3.82
N PRO A 30 -2.95 -11.89 4.82
CA PRO A 30 -4.18 -12.65 4.60
C PRO A 30 -5.30 -11.83 3.95
N LEU A 31 -5.52 -10.60 4.41
CA LEU A 31 -6.50 -9.68 3.85
C LEU A 31 -6.26 -9.41 2.36
N TYR A 32 -5.07 -8.88 2.05
CA TYR A 32 -4.76 -8.44 0.69
C TYR A 32 -4.59 -9.60 -0.28
N SER A 33 -3.95 -10.69 0.13
CA SER A 33 -3.85 -11.90 -0.69
C SER A 33 -5.23 -12.54 -0.92
N GLY A 34 -6.11 -12.56 0.09
CA GLY A 34 -7.50 -13.02 -0.01
C GLY A 34 -8.28 -12.26 -1.07
N ILE A 35 -8.31 -10.92 -0.96
CA ILE A 35 -8.96 -10.04 -1.94
C ILE A 35 -8.40 -10.26 -3.35
N CYS A 36 -7.08 -10.33 -3.49
CA CYS A 36 -6.44 -10.52 -4.79
C CYS A 36 -6.75 -11.89 -5.43
N ARG A 37 -6.94 -12.97 -4.66
CA ARG A 37 -7.38 -14.27 -5.23
C ARG A 37 -8.75 -14.12 -5.90
N HIS A 38 -9.70 -13.50 -5.22
CA HIS A 38 -11.04 -13.30 -5.77
C HIS A 38 -11.04 -12.36 -6.98
N LEU A 39 -10.25 -11.28 -6.96
CA LEU A 39 -10.09 -10.39 -8.12
C LEU A 39 -9.39 -11.05 -9.30
N ALA A 40 -8.57 -12.08 -9.08
CA ALA A 40 -8.00 -12.87 -10.16
C ALA A 40 -9.06 -13.67 -10.92
N ASP A 41 -10.24 -13.91 -10.34
CA ASP A 41 -11.35 -14.63 -10.96
C ASP A 41 -12.50 -13.70 -11.38
N ASP A 42 -12.79 -12.64 -10.60
CA ASP A 42 -13.84 -11.64 -10.86
C ASP A 42 -13.40 -10.57 -11.87
N GLY A 43 -13.75 -10.78 -13.14
CA GLY A 43 -13.41 -9.86 -14.23
C GLY A 43 -14.09 -8.49 -14.15
N ASP A 44 -15.28 -8.39 -13.55
CA ASP A 44 -16.00 -7.12 -13.45
C ASP A 44 -15.32 -6.20 -12.44
N LEU A 45 -15.05 -6.69 -11.23
CA LEU A 45 -14.40 -5.84 -10.22
C LEU A 45 -12.92 -5.59 -10.48
N ALA A 46 -12.23 -6.54 -11.12
CA ALA A 46 -10.86 -6.32 -11.60
C ALA A 46 -10.79 -5.26 -12.72
N SER A 47 -11.86 -5.09 -13.50
CA SER A 47 -11.90 -4.12 -14.60
C SER A 47 -11.78 -2.66 -14.16
N LEU A 48 -12.03 -2.36 -12.88
CA LEU A 48 -11.81 -1.00 -12.33
C LEU A 48 -10.37 -0.52 -12.57
N LEU A 49 -9.37 -1.42 -12.55
CA LEU A 49 -7.98 -1.06 -12.86
C LEU A 49 -7.72 -0.68 -14.32
N LEU A 50 -8.66 -0.89 -15.25
CA LEU A 50 -8.53 -0.41 -16.63
C LEU A 50 -8.56 1.12 -16.70
N ALA A 51 -9.18 1.79 -15.73
CA ALA A 51 -9.20 3.25 -15.62
C ALA A 51 -7.88 3.85 -15.11
N ALA A 52 -6.98 3.03 -14.56
CA ALA A 52 -5.71 3.51 -14.03
C ALA A 52 -4.85 4.17 -15.12
N ARG A 53 -4.14 5.23 -14.74
CA ARG A 53 -3.17 5.92 -15.60
C ARG A 53 -2.11 4.94 -16.13
N PRO A 54 -1.49 5.21 -17.30
CA PRO A 54 -0.42 4.38 -17.83
C PRO A 54 0.67 4.09 -16.79
N GLY A 55 1.04 2.80 -16.66
CA GLY A 55 2.01 2.34 -15.66
C GLY A 55 1.46 2.11 -14.24
N GLN A 56 0.23 2.55 -13.93
CA GLN A 56 -0.36 2.48 -12.59
C GLN A 56 -1.33 1.31 -12.38
N ALA A 57 -1.70 0.57 -13.44
CA ALA A 57 -2.59 -0.59 -13.37
C ALA A 57 -1.96 -1.78 -12.62
N ARG A 58 -1.81 -1.66 -11.29
CA ARG A 58 -1.17 -2.61 -10.38
C ARG A 58 -2.15 -2.97 -9.26
N PRO A 59 -2.12 -4.20 -8.72
CA PRO A 59 -2.99 -4.61 -7.61
C PRO A 59 -2.98 -3.64 -6.42
N VAL A 60 -1.79 -3.13 -6.06
CA VAL A 60 -1.61 -2.17 -4.96
C VAL A 60 -2.43 -0.90 -5.11
N LEU A 61 -2.71 -0.41 -6.33
CA LEU A 61 -3.55 0.76 -6.54
C LEU A 61 -5.02 0.47 -6.21
N TRP A 62 -5.52 -0.70 -6.63
CA TRP A 62 -6.87 -1.13 -6.32
C TRP A 62 -7.06 -1.30 -4.81
N LEU A 63 -6.09 -1.97 -4.15
CA LEU A 63 -6.09 -2.18 -2.71
C LEU A 63 -6.01 -0.86 -1.94
N ALA A 64 -5.17 0.08 -2.39
CA ALA A 64 -5.05 1.40 -1.79
C ALA A 64 -6.34 2.23 -1.95
N ALA A 65 -7.01 2.15 -3.11
CA ALA A 65 -8.29 2.83 -3.33
C ALA A 65 -9.37 2.28 -2.37
N LEU A 66 -9.46 0.95 -2.21
CA LEU A 66 -10.39 0.35 -1.24
C LEU A 66 -10.04 0.75 0.20
N HIS A 67 -8.76 0.78 0.55
CA HIS A 67 -8.31 1.16 1.89
C HIS A 67 -8.64 2.63 2.20
N ASP A 68 -8.37 3.53 1.27
CA ASP A 68 -8.72 4.94 1.41
C ASP A 68 -10.24 5.15 1.54
N LEU A 69 -11.04 4.42 0.75
CA LEU A 69 -12.50 4.44 0.85
C LEU A 69 -12.96 4.06 2.27
N VAL A 70 -12.51 2.93 2.82
CA VAL A 70 -12.96 2.49 4.16
C VAL A 70 -12.43 3.37 5.30
N LEU A 71 -11.30 4.07 5.11
CA LEU A 71 -10.83 5.08 6.06
C LEU A 71 -11.79 6.28 6.11
N ARG A 72 -12.37 6.67 4.95
CA ARG A 72 -13.35 7.76 4.85
C ARG A 72 -14.78 7.31 5.15
N ARG A 73 -15.05 6.01 5.06
CA ARG A 73 -16.35 5.35 5.27
C ARG A 73 -16.22 4.19 6.26
N PRO A 74 -16.05 4.47 7.57
CA PRO A 74 -15.86 3.43 8.57
C PRO A 74 -17.09 2.54 8.79
N ASP A 75 -18.25 2.93 8.26
CA ASP A 75 -19.52 2.20 8.25
C ASP A 75 -19.67 1.23 7.06
N ALA A 76 -18.82 1.34 6.05
CA ALA A 76 -18.82 0.43 4.91
C ALA A 76 -18.53 -1.00 5.36
N ALA A 77 -19.17 -1.98 4.73
CA ALA A 77 -19.06 -3.39 5.12
C ALA A 77 -17.61 -3.90 5.16
N ALA A 78 -16.77 -3.48 4.22
CA ALA A 78 -15.36 -3.88 4.16
C ALA A 78 -14.52 -3.31 5.32
N ALA A 79 -14.94 -2.22 5.96
CA ALA A 79 -14.15 -1.49 6.96
C ALA A 79 -13.76 -2.34 8.17
N GLN A 80 -14.61 -3.28 8.58
CA GLN A 80 -14.34 -4.20 9.68
C GLN A 80 -13.11 -5.09 9.47
N TRP A 81 -12.69 -5.28 8.22
CA TRP A 81 -11.54 -6.11 7.87
C TRP A 81 -10.20 -5.35 7.96
N TYR A 82 -10.23 -4.04 8.22
CA TYR A 82 -9.05 -3.20 8.25
C TYR A 82 -8.67 -2.81 9.69
N PRO A 83 -7.53 -3.31 10.23
CA PRO A 83 -7.05 -2.94 11.56
C PRO A 83 -6.82 -1.44 11.73
N SER A 84 -6.55 -0.70 10.65
CA SER A 84 -6.43 0.76 10.70
C SER A 84 -7.76 1.48 10.96
N VAL A 85 -8.90 0.81 10.76
CA VAL A 85 -10.24 1.38 10.98
C VAL A 85 -10.80 0.87 12.29
N VAL A 86 -10.80 -0.45 12.49
CA VAL A 86 -11.41 -1.07 13.66
C VAL A 86 -10.41 -1.53 14.71
N GLY A 87 -9.11 -1.39 14.52
CA GLY A 87 -8.10 -1.90 15.47
C GLY A 87 -7.87 -3.41 15.34
N PRO A 88 -6.67 -3.90 15.70
CA PRO A 88 -6.26 -5.30 15.49
C PRO A 88 -7.15 -6.29 16.26
N ASP A 89 -7.52 -5.98 17.51
CA ASP A 89 -8.29 -6.89 18.37
C ASP A 89 -9.74 -7.11 17.91
N ARG A 90 -10.28 -6.18 17.09
CA ARG A 90 -11.66 -6.24 16.58
C ARG A 90 -11.72 -6.69 15.13
N THR A 91 -10.58 -6.92 14.49
CA THR A 91 -10.53 -7.34 13.08
C THR A 91 -10.84 -8.84 12.99
N PRO A 92 -11.89 -9.26 12.24
CA PRO A 92 -12.23 -10.67 12.11
C PRO A 92 -11.16 -11.47 11.35
N THR A 93 -11.19 -12.80 11.51
CA THR A 93 -10.45 -13.74 10.68
C THR A 93 -11.40 -14.42 9.68
N GLY A 94 -10.89 -14.80 8.51
CA GLY A 94 -11.68 -15.49 7.48
C GLY A 94 -11.58 -14.83 6.10
N ASP A 95 -12.56 -15.13 5.26
CA ASP A 95 -12.64 -14.58 3.90
C ASP A 95 -13.39 -13.23 3.89
N PRO A 96 -12.72 -12.12 3.57
CA PRO A 96 -13.34 -10.78 3.56
C PRO A 96 -14.24 -10.53 2.34
N TRP A 97 -14.25 -11.44 1.35
CA TRP A 97 -14.72 -11.12 0.02
C TRP A 97 -16.18 -10.71 -0.06
N GLY A 98 -17.08 -11.32 0.72
CA GLY A 98 -18.50 -10.94 0.71
C GLY A 98 -18.71 -9.46 1.02
N ASP A 99 -18.03 -8.97 2.05
CA ASP A 99 -18.11 -7.57 2.49
C ASP A 99 -17.37 -6.61 1.56
N VAL A 100 -16.20 -7.04 1.06
CA VAL A 100 -15.42 -6.29 0.07
C VAL A 100 -16.22 -6.12 -1.21
N ARG A 101 -16.77 -7.20 -1.76
CA ARG A 101 -17.58 -7.18 -2.98
C ARG A 101 -18.79 -6.26 -2.82
N ARG A 102 -19.51 -6.36 -1.70
CA ARG A 102 -20.64 -5.47 -1.37
C ARG A 102 -20.21 -4.00 -1.39
N THR A 103 -19.12 -3.68 -0.69
CA THR A 103 -18.58 -2.31 -0.62
C THR A 103 -18.16 -1.78 -2.00
N VAL A 104 -17.48 -2.60 -2.79
CA VAL A 104 -17.03 -2.20 -4.14
C VAL A 104 -18.19 -1.95 -5.08
N VAL A 105 -19.25 -2.76 -5.00
CA VAL A 105 -20.47 -2.57 -5.81
C VAL A 105 -21.19 -1.29 -5.39
N GLU A 106 -21.33 -1.04 -4.09
CA GLU A 106 -22.00 0.14 -3.55
C GLU A 106 -21.26 1.45 -3.87
N HIS A 107 -19.92 1.42 -3.83
CA HIS A 107 -19.06 2.59 -4.05
C HIS A 107 -18.29 2.55 -5.38
N ARG A 108 -18.85 1.89 -6.40
CA ARG A 108 -18.15 1.59 -7.66
C ARG A 108 -17.60 2.84 -8.36
N ASP A 109 -18.42 3.88 -8.48
CA ASP A 109 -18.05 5.11 -9.19
C ASP A 109 -16.97 5.90 -8.43
N GLU A 110 -17.04 5.90 -7.10
CA GLU A 110 -16.05 6.53 -6.25
C GLU A 110 -14.68 5.83 -6.39
N LEU A 111 -14.66 4.49 -6.31
CA LEU A 111 -13.45 3.70 -6.51
C LEU A 111 -12.88 3.87 -7.92
N LEU A 112 -13.72 3.88 -8.94
CA LEU A 112 -13.30 4.11 -10.32
C LEU A 112 -12.62 5.48 -10.48
N GLN A 113 -13.23 6.53 -9.91
CA GLN A 113 -12.67 7.87 -9.94
C GLN A 113 -11.32 7.94 -9.19
N GLN A 114 -11.21 7.30 -8.03
CA GLN A 114 -9.95 7.24 -7.28
C GLN A 114 -8.85 6.55 -8.08
N ILE A 115 -9.14 5.37 -8.65
CA ILE A 115 -8.20 4.61 -9.47
C ILE A 115 -7.77 5.41 -10.70
N ALA A 116 -8.68 6.16 -11.33
CA ALA A 116 -8.39 6.95 -12.52
C ALA A 116 -7.46 8.15 -12.23
N THR A 117 -7.59 8.75 -11.05
CA THR A 117 -6.92 10.02 -10.71
C THR A 117 -5.67 9.85 -9.84
N HIS A 118 -5.54 8.72 -9.14
CA HIS A 118 -4.44 8.47 -8.21
C HIS A 118 -3.42 7.49 -8.78
N GLY A 119 -2.39 7.24 -7.99
CA GLY A 119 -1.29 6.34 -8.31
C GLY A 119 -0.59 5.99 -7.01
N THR A 120 0.05 4.83 -6.98
CA THR A 120 0.82 4.38 -5.82
C THR A 120 2.30 4.56 -6.10
N GLN A 121 3.04 5.02 -5.10
CA GLN A 121 4.49 5.04 -5.11
C GLN A 121 5.01 4.11 -4.02
N THR A 122 6.11 3.41 -4.29
CA THR A 122 6.76 2.52 -3.32
C THR A 122 7.62 3.36 -2.37
N ASN A 123 6.95 4.18 -1.56
CA ASN A 123 7.55 4.89 -0.45
C ASN A 123 7.50 3.97 0.77
N GLU A 124 8.67 3.65 1.31
CA GLU A 124 8.81 2.73 2.43
C GLU A 124 9.54 3.50 3.54
N VAL A 125 8.80 3.85 4.59
CA VAL A 125 9.30 4.71 5.68
C VAL A 125 10.37 3.99 6.50
N ASN A 126 10.34 2.67 6.62
CA ASN A 126 11.36 1.92 7.37
C ASN A 126 12.73 2.00 6.70
N ARG A 127 12.85 2.36 5.42
CA ARG A 127 14.16 2.69 4.82
C ARG A 127 14.84 3.86 5.52
N ALA A 128 14.11 4.73 6.22
CA ALA A 128 14.70 5.78 7.05
C ALA A 128 15.56 5.22 8.18
N VAL A 129 15.30 3.98 8.63
CA VAL A 129 16.15 3.27 9.60
C VAL A 129 17.57 3.13 9.10
N TYR A 130 17.77 2.75 7.83
CA TYR A 130 19.11 2.61 7.26
C TYR A 130 19.84 3.95 7.20
N VAL A 131 19.12 5.03 6.89
CA VAL A 131 19.68 6.39 6.87
C VAL A 131 20.08 6.80 8.29
N ALA A 132 19.19 6.64 9.27
CA ALA A 132 19.46 6.98 10.68
C ALA A 132 20.68 6.23 11.23
N VAL A 133 20.74 4.91 11.01
CA VAL A 133 21.86 4.07 11.43
C VAL A 133 23.16 4.47 10.70
N GLY A 134 23.09 4.72 9.40
CA GLY A 134 24.24 5.15 8.61
C GLY A 134 24.80 6.50 9.06
N LEU A 135 23.93 7.47 9.33
CA LEU A 135 24.32 8.78 9.86
C LEU A 135 24.94 8.64 11.25
N ALA A 136 24.33 7.88 12.16
CA ALA A 136 24.86 7.65 13.50
C ALA A 136 26.24 6.96 13.48
N ALA A 137 26.44 6.01 12.57
CA ALA A 137 27.74 5.36 12.37
C ALA A 137 28.78 6.34 11.80
N ALA A 138 28.42 7.13 10.77
CA ALA A 138 29.31 8.07 10.11
C ALA A 138 29.70 9.27 10.99
N SER A 139 28.84 9.64 11.95
CA SER A 139 29.08 10.77 12.85
C SER A 139 29.69 10.36 14.20
N ARG A 140 30.03 9.09 14.41
CA ARG A 140 30.49 8.57 15.72
C ARG A 140 31.70 9.32 16.29
N ASP A 141 32.70 9.55 15.44
CA ASP A 141 33.99 10.13 15.85
C ASP A 141 34.09 11.62 15.50
N VAL A 142 32.93 12.25 15.34
CA VAL A 142 32.79 13.59 14.79
C VAL A 142 32.10 14.48 15.81
N PRO A 143 32.63 15.69 16.10
CA PRO A 143 31.93 16.65 16.95
C PRO A 143 30.55 16.97 16.42
N ALA A 144 29.60 17.25 17.32
CA ALA A 144 28.25 17.65 16.96
C ALA A 144 28.28 18.83 15.97
N ARG A 145 27.79 18.59 14.76
CA ARG A 145 27.72 19.60 13.69
C ARG A 145 26.47 19.38 12.84
N PRO A 146 25.90 20.44 12.24
CA PRO A 146 24.78 20.30 11.32
C PRO A 146 25.14 19.39 10.14
N LEU A 147 24.22 18.50 9.79
CA LEU A 147 24.31 17.63 8.61
C LEU A 147 23.26 18.08 7.58
N ALA A 148 23.66 18.15 6.32
CA ALA A 148 22.76 18.37 5.20
C ALA A 148 22.57 17.05 4.45
N LEU A 149 21.33 16.61 4.30
CA LEU A 149 20.97 15.41 3.55
C LEU A 149 20.46 15.79 2.16
N VAL A 150 21.01 15.17 1.12
CA VAL A 150 20.56 15.34 -0.27
C VAL A 150 20.21 13.98 -0.83
N GLU A 151 18.97 13.82 -1.27
CA GLU A 151 18.45 12.58 -1.87
C GLU A 151 18.09 12.84 -3.34
N LEU A 152 18.69 12.08 -4.25
CA LEU A 152 18.36 12.15 -5.67
C LEU A 152 17.11 11.31 -5.94
N GLY A 153 16.04 11.96 -6.42
CA GLY A 153 14.78 11.28 -6.70
C GLY A 153 13.99 10.91 -5.44
N ALA A 154 13.91 11.82 -4.48
CA ALA A 154 13.34 11.59 -3.14
C ALA A 154 11.86 11.16 -3.09
N SER A 155 11.15 11.09 -4.22
CA SER A 155 9.74 10.71 -4.29
C SER A 155 8.88 11.56 -3.32
N ALA A 156 8.26 10.96 -2.29
CA ALA A 156 7.52 11.69 -1.26
C ALA A 156 8.40 12.33 -0.15
N GLY A 157 9.74 12.25 -0.27
CA GLY A 157 10.69 12.86 0.66
C GLY A 157 10.75 12.18 2.03
N LEU A 158 10.23 10.96 2.19
CA LEU A 158 10.16 10.30 3.50
C LEU A 158 11.53 10.12 4.14
N LEU A 159 12.59 9.89 3.36
CA LEU A 159 13.94 9.71 3.89
C LEU A 159 14.64 11.03 4.21
N LEU A 160 14.20 12.14 3.60
CA LEU A 160 14.68 13.48 3.94
C LEU A 160 14.19 13.94 5.32
N ALA A 161 13.11 13.34 5.83
CA ALA A 161 12.56 13.61 7.15
C ALA A 161 13.10 12.65 8.24
N VAL A 162 14.30 12.11 8.07
CA VAL A 162 14.89 11.11 9.00
C VAL A 162 14.99 11.62 10.44
N ASP A 163 15.15 12.93 10.62
CA ASP A 163 15.17 13.63 11.91
C ASP A 163 13.80 13.70 12.61
N ARG A 164 12.73 13.33 11.90
CA ARG A 164 11.34 13.33 12.42
C ARG A 164 10.85 11.96 12.85
N TYR A 165 11.70 10.94 12.85
CA TYR A 165 11.32 9.60 13.29
C TYR A 165 12.13 9.17 14.50
N ALA A 166 11.45 8.44 15.40
CA ALA A 166 12.12 7.61 16.40
C ALA A 166 12.34 6.24 15.77
N VAL A 167 13.59 5.79 15.73
CA VAL A 167 13.99 4.48 15.22
C VAL A 167 14.31 3.59 16.41
N ARG A 168 13.47 2.59 16.64
CA ARG A 168 13.68 1.56 17.66
C ARG A 168 14.28 0.31 17.02
N LEU A 169 15.47 -0.07 17.48
CA LEU A 169 16.19 -1.27 17.07
C LEU A 169 16.20 -2.26 18.23
N CYS A 170 15.59 -3.44 18.05
CA CYS A 170 15.58 -4.50 19.04
C CYS A 170 16.54 -5.61 18.61
N SER A 171 17.45 -6.02 19.50
CA SER A 171 18.30 -7.20 19.32
C SER A 171 18.20 -8.12 20.54
N ARG A 172 18.93 -9.25 20.52
CA ARG A 172 19.02 -10.14 21.70
C ARG A 172 19.70 -9.46 22.90
N ASP A 173 20.52 -8.44 22.63
CA ASP A 173 21.36 -7.76 23.63
C ASP A 173 20.70 -6.50 24.20
N GLY A 174 19.51 -6.13 23.70
CA GLY A 174 18.72 -5.01 24.21
C GLY A 174 18.03 -4.20 23.12
N GLU A 175 17.48 -3.07 23.53
CA GLU A 175 16.83 -2.09 22.66
C GLU A 175 17.67 -0.82 22.58
N VAL A 176 17.81 -0.30 21.36
CA VAL A 176 18.41 1.02 21.09
C VAL A 176 17.38 1.89 20.41
N VAL A 177 17.21 3.11 20.90
CA VAL A 177 16.37 4.13 20.28
C VAL A 177 17.26 5.24 19.72
N LEU A 178 17.04 5.58 18.45
CA LEU A 178 17.68 6.70 17.76
C LEU A 178 16.63 7.75 17.41
N GLY A 179 16.97 9.03 17.59
CA GLY A 179 16.05 10.15 17.34
C GLY A 179 15.07 10.38 18.48
N ASP A 180 14.65 11.64 18.64
CA ASP A 180 13.64 12.10 19.60
C ASP A 180 12.72 13.09 18.87
N PRO A 181 11.76 12.59 18.06
CA PRO A 181 10.75 13.45 17.47
C PRO A 181 9.81 13.86 18.60
N GLY A 182 10.04 15.07 19.12
CA GLY A 182 9.34 15.60 20.30
C GLY A 182 7.82 15.50 20.30
#